data_AF-A0A931WDU9-F1
#
_entry.id   AF-A0A931WDU9-F1
#
_cell.length_a   1.000
_cell.length_b   1.000
_cell.length_c   1.000
_cell.angle_alpha   90.00
_cell.angle_beta   90.00
_cell.angle_gamma   90.00
#
_symmetry.space_group_name_H-M   'P 1'
#
loop_
_entity.id
_entity.type
_entity.pdbx_description
1 polymer ?
#
loop_
_entity_poly.entity_id
_entity_poly.type
_entity_poly.pdbx_seq_one_letter_code
_entity_poly.pdbx_strand_id
1 'polypeptide(L)'
;MPISGQYYFIDRSLDRRTHFVSPWTLIFINQLGKDFYEQTQKNKKGLKKKIKITSLVRHRKYQKALAKRNPNAIWDESNPYRQSSHLTGATFDISTKGLTRSEICWIKDYLFELQNLLLIHARDEFHNNSFHIMVFSIPTVTPDFADEIQ
;
A
#
# COMPACT_ATOMS: atom_id res chain seq x y z
N MET A 1 -5.61 -1.52 15.76
CA MET A 1 -4.18 -1.59 15.37
C MET A 1 -3.50 -0.25 15.66
N PRO A 2 -2.19 -0.22 15.96
CA PRO A 2 -1.50 1.03 16.28
C PRO A 2 -1.51 1.98 15.06
N ILE A 3 -1.59 3.28 15.36
CA ILE A 3 -1.79 4.39 14.41
C ILE A 3 -0.50 4.74 13.65
N SER A 4 0.61 4.09 14.03
CA SER A 4 1.95 4.29 13.50
C SER A 4 2.83 3.13 13.95
N GLY A 5 3.74 2.71 13.06
CA GLY A 5 4.80 1.75 13.38
C GLY A 5 6.11 2.45 13.75
N GLN A 6 7.11 1.65 14.10
CA GLN A 6 8.47 2.16 14.31
C GLN A 6 9.01 2.83 13.03
N TYR A 7 8.62 2.35 11.85
CA TYR A 7 9.21 2.74 10.57
C TYR A 7 8.26 3.47 9.60
N TYR A 8 6.98 3.56 9.94
CA TYR A 8 5.97 4.29 9.16
C TYR A 8 5.01 5.06 10.07
N PHE A 9 4.31 6.03 9.52
CA PHE A 9 3.19 6.68 10.21
C PHE A 9 2.03 6.87 9.26
N ILE A 10 0.82 6.83 9.81
CA ILE A 10 -0.40 7.09 9.07
C ILE A 10 -0.70 8.60 9.12
N ASP A 11 -1.10 9.19 8.00
CA ASP A 11 -1.53 10.58 7.93
C ASP A 11 -2.64 10.84 8.96
N ARG A 12 -2.47 11.86 9.80
CA ARG A 12 -3.41 12.19 10.88
C ARG A 12 -4.79 12.63 10.38
N SER A 13 -4.89 13.02 9.11
CA SER A 13 -6.15 13.39 8.47
C SER A 13 -7.01 12.18 8.06
N LEU A 14 -6.44 10.96 8.10
CA LEU A 14 -7.20 9.75 7.84
C LEU A 14 -8.16 9.42 8.99
N ASP A 15 -9.37 9.01 8.63
CA ASP A 15 -10.36 8.52 9.58
C ASP A 15 -9.84 7.24 10.25
N ARG A 16 -9.73 7.20 11.57
CA ARG A 16 -9.19 6.04 12.30
C ARG A 16 -9.95 4.74 12.02
N ARG A 17 -11.21 4.83 11.57
CA ARG A 17 -12.02 3.66 11.17
C ARG A 17 -11.52 2.99 9.87
N THR A 18 -10.64 3.64 9.13
CA THR A 18 -9.98 3.10 7.93
C THR A 18 -8.62 2.49 8.22
N HIS A 19 -8.13 2.54 9.47
CA HIS A 19 -6.79 2.08 9.86
C HIS A 19 -6.72 0.55 9.98
N PHE A 20 -7.17 -0.11 8.93
CA PHE A 20 -7.17 -1.55 8.78
C PHE A 20 -6.54 -1.88 7.44
N VAL A 21 -5.89 -3.03 7.40
CA VAL A 21 -5.35 -3.70 6.22
C VAL A 21 -5.45 -5.20 6.47
N SER A 22 -5.31 -6.00 5.44
CA SER A 22 -5.14 -7.44 5.61
C SER A 22 -3.84 -7.75 6.39
N PRO A 23 -3.75 -8.92 7.04
CA PRO A 23 -2.54 -9.31 7.76
C PRO A 23 -1.27 -9.33 6.89
N TRP A 24 -1.37 -9.83 5.66
CA TRP A 24 -0.22 -9.87 4.73
C TRP A 24 0.21 -8.48 4.28
N THR A 25 -0.72 -7.57 4.05
CA THR A 25 -0.40 -6.17 3.73
C THR A 25 0.27 -5.47 4.91
N LEU A 26 -0.12 -5.77 6.16
CA LEU A 26 0.56 -5.24 7.33
C LEU A 26 2.01 -5.73 7.42
N ILE A 27 2.26 -7.02 7.19
CA ILE A 27 3.63 -7.59 7.16
C ILE A 27 4.47 -6.87 6.11
N PHE A 28 3.92 -6.70 4.90
CA PHE A 28 4.57 -5.97 3.82
C PHE A 28 4.91 -4.52 4.22
N ILE A 29 3.96 -3.78 4.78
CA ILE A 29 4.16 -2.39 5.23
C ILE A 29 5.28 -2.30 6.27
N ASN A 30 5.31 -3.23 7.22
CA ASN A 30 6.36 -3.28 8.24
C ASN A 30 7.75 -3.51 7.61
N GLN A 31 7.83 -4.46 6.67
CA GLN A 31 9.08 -4.82 6.00
C GLN A 31 9.60 -3.66 5.13
N LEU A 32 8.76 -3.15 4.23
CA LEU A 32 9.10 -2.00 3.38
C LEU A 32 9.49 -0.78 4.23
N GLY A 33 8.74 -0.50 5.29
CA GLY A 33 9.04 0.62 6.19
C GLY A 33 10.42 0.47 6.83
N LYS A 34 10.73 -0.72 7.34
CA LYS A 34 12.02 -1.02 7.96
C LYS A 34 13.17 -0.85 6.97
N ASP A 35 13.06 -1.45 5.79
CA ASP A 35 14.12 -1.42 4.77
C ASP A 35 14.35 0.01 4.26
N PHE A 36 13.27 0.77 4.05
CA PHE A 36 13.36 2.19 3.69
C PHE A 36 14.08 2.99 4.79
N TYR A 37 13.68 2.78 6.04
CA TYR A 37 14.28 3.47 7.18
C TYR A 37 15.78 3.20 7.27
N GLU A 38 16.20 1.94 7.13
CA GLU A 38 17.61 1.52 7.11
C GLU A 38 18.35 2.11 5.90
N GLN A 39 17.74 2.14 4.72
CA GLN A 39 18.33 2.76 3.54
C GLN A 39 18.58 4.26 3.76
N THR A 40 17.64 4.99 4.37
CA THR A 40 17.83 6.43 4.62
C THR A 40 18.97 6.72 5.60
N GLN A 41 19.31 5.78 6.48
CA GLN A 41 20.48 5.91 7.36
C GLN A 41 21.80 5.93 6.60
N LYS A 42 21.91 5.14 5.52
CA LYS A 42 23.14 5.04 4.72
C LYS A 42 23.41 6.31 3.91
N ASN A 43 22.36 7.02 3.50
CA ASN A 43 22.43 8.11 2.52
C ASN A 43 22.71 9.51 3.10
N LYS A 44 22.46 9.78 4.39
CA LYS A 44 22.73 11.09 5.03
C LYS A 44 23.03 10.94 6.52
N LYS A 45 23.91 11.82 7.05
CA LYS A 45 24.30 12.02 8.46
C LYS A 45 23.13 11.99 9.48
N GLY A 46 22.56 10.81 9.75
CA GLY A 46 21.68 10.54 10.90
C GLY A 46 20.19 10.91 10.77
N LEU A 47 19.69 11.47 9.66
CA LEU A 47 18.28 11.87 9.58
C LEU A 47 17.38 10.69 9.19
N LYS A 48 16.81 10.06 10.21
CA LYS A 48 15.81 8.98 10.12
C LYS A 48 14.52 9.48 9.46
N LYS A 49 14.13 8.90 8.33
CA LYS A 49 12.82 9.13 7.71
C LYS A 49 11.94 7.90 7.75
N LYS A 50 10.67 8.11 8.09
CA LYS A 50 9.61 7.10 8.06
C LYS A 50 8.78 7.29 6.79
N ILE A 51 8.26 6.21 6.23
CA ILE A 51 7.27 6.31 5.16
C ILE A 51 5.95 6.87 5.71
N LYS A 52 5.29 7.72 4.92
CA LYS A 52 3.98 8.30 5.24
C LYS A 52 2.90 7.57 4.49
N ILE A 53 2.00 6.91 5.21
CA ILE A 53 0.83 6.23 4.62
C ILE A 53 -0.33 7.22 4.52
N THR A 54 -0.87 7.39 3.31
CA THR A 54 -1.94 8.36 3.00
C THR A 54 -3.27 7.73 2.64
N SER A 55 -3.33 6.41 2.48
CA SER A 55 -4.59 5.67 2.35
C SER A 55 -4.39 4.22 2.79
N LEU A 56 -5.44 3.63 3.37
CA LEU A 56 -5.54 2.24 3.80
C LEU A 56 -6.88 1.68 3.29
N VAL A 57 -7.58 0.84 4.07
CA VAL A 57 -8.95 0.42 3.75
C VAL A 57 -9.84 1.62 3.44
N ARG A 58 -10.64 1.56 2.38
CA ARG A 58 -11.71 2.54 2.15
C ARG A 58 -13.04 1.86 2.39
N HIS A 59 -13.98 2.54 3.04
CA HIS A 59 -15.35 2.05 3.13
C HIS A 59 -16.10 2.33 1.83
N ARG A 60 -17.06 1.47 1.45
CA ARG A 60 -17.93 1.66 0.27
C ARG A 60 -18.54 3.06 0.18
N LYS A 61 -19.11 3.57 1.29
CA LYS A 61 -19.69 4.93 1.36
C LYS A 61 -18.67 6.02 1.04
N TYR A 62 -17.44 5.89 1.56
CA TYR A 62 -16.36 6.83 1.29
C TYR A 62 -15.93 6.77 -0.17
N GLN A 63 -15.76 5.57 -0.74
CA GLN A 63 -15.39 5.40 -2.14
C GLN A 63 -16.46 5.98 -3.08
N LYS A 64 -17.75 5.75 -2.80
CA LYS A 64 -18.87 6.36 -3.53
C LYS A 64 -18.84 7.89 -3.46
N ALA A 65 -18.59 8.46 -2.28
CA ALA A 65 -18.47 9.91 -2.12
C ALA A 65 -17.24 10.49 -2.85
N LEU A 66 -16.12 9.75 -2.83
CA LEU A 66 -14.88 10.15 -3.51
C LEU A 66 -15.06 10.15 -5.04
N ALA A 67 -15.72 9.13 -5.61
CA ALA A 67 -16.02 9.05 -7.04
C ALA A 67 -16.84 10.23 -7.58
N LYS A 68 -17.65 10.87 -6.72
CA LYS A 68 -18.41 12.08 -7.11
C LYS A 68 -17.51 13.30 -7.35
N ARG A 69 -16.31 13.33 -6.78
CA ARG A 69 -15.40 14.50 -6.81
C ARG A 69 -14.04 14.21 -7.41
N ASN A 70 -13.69 12.94 -7.62
CA ASN A 70 -12.42 12.50 -8.19
C ASN A 70 -12.70 11.54 -9.36
N PRO A 71 -12.48 11.96 -10.61
CA PRO A 71 -12.74 11.12 -11.79
C PRO A 71 -11.85 9.87 -11.85
N ASN A 72 -10.72 9.86 -11.14
CA ASN A 72 -9.85 8.68 -11.05
C ASN A 72 -10.34 7.67 -10.00
N ALA A 73 -11.31 8.04 -9.16
CA ALA A 73 -11.85 7.14 -8.16
C ALA A 73 -12.91 6.23 -8.80
N ILE A 74 -12.51 4.98 -9.03
CA ILE A 74 -13.39 3.97 -9.61
C ILE A 74 -14.48 3.59 -8.60
N TRP A 75 -15.73 3.67 -9.04
CA TRP A 75 -16.90 3.16 -8.33
C TRP A 75 -17.94 2.68 -9.34
N ASP A 76 -18.27 1.40 -9.28
CA ASP A 76 -19.34 0.78 -10.05
C ASP A 76 -20.23 -0.04 -9.10
N GLU A 77 -21.50 0.36 -8.96
CA GLU A 77 -22.45 -0.38 -8.11
C GLU A 77 -22.91 -1.68 -8.74
N SER A 78 -22.86 -1.76 -10.07
CA SER A 78 -23.34 -2.90 -10.85
C SER A 78 -22.25 -3.93 -11.14
N ASN A 79 -20.97 -3.51 -11.10
CA ASN A 79 -19.84 -4.38 -11.38
C ASN A 79 -18.91 -4.54 -10.17
N PRO A 80 -18.97 -5.68 -9.43
CA PRO A 80 -18.10 -5.92 -8.28
C PRO A 80 -16.61 -6.00 -8.65
N TYR A 81 -16.28 -6.32 -9.92
CA TYR A 81 -14.90 -6.36 -10.41
C TYR A 81 -14.34 -4.99 -10.77
N ARG A 82 -15.18 -3.95 -10.79
CA ARG A 82 -14.80 -2.57 -11.11
C ARG A 82 -14.92 -1.66 -9.88
N GLN A 83 -14.33 -2.11 -8.77
CA GLN A 83 -14.29 -1.36 -7.52
C GLN A 83 -12.85 -1.04 -7.10
N SER A 84 -12.68 -0.09 -6.18
CA SER A 84 -11.36 0.27 -5.65
C SER A 84 -10.75 -0.90 -4.88
N SER A 85 -9.48 -1.21 -5.15
CA SER A 85 -8.77 -2.26 -4.43
C SER A 85 -8.56 -1.96 -2.94
N HIS A 86 -8.67 -0.70 -2.49
CA HIS A 86 -8.69 -0.36 -1.06
C HIS A 86 -9.87 -0.98 -0.30
N LEU A 87 -10.97 -1.35 -0.97
CA LEU A 87 -12.09 -2.02 -0.31
C LEU A 87 -11.70 -3.41 0.23
N THR A 88 -10.65 -4.03 -0.33
CA THR A 88 -10.18 -5.37 0.04
C THR A 88 -9.27 -5.38 1.27
N GLY A 89 -8.75 -4.20 1.66
CA GLY A 89 -7.67 -4.09 2.65
C GLY A 89 -6.31 -4.59 2.20
N ALA A 90 -6.18 -5.06 0.95
CA ALA A 90 -4.91 -5.45 0.36
C ALA A 90 -4.09 -4.25 -0.17
N THR A 91 -4.69 -3.05 -0.21
CA THR A 91 -4.12 -1.87 -0.87
C THR A 91 -3.89 -0.71 0.08
N PHE A 92 -2.76 -0.04 -0.08
CA PHE A 92 -2.40 1.17 0.65
C PHE A 92 -1.61 2.16 -0.23
N ASP A 93 -1.61 3.43 0.19
CA ASP A 93 -0.90 4.49 -0.52
C ASP A 93 0.24 5.06 0.34
N ILE A 94 1.41 5.27 -0.27
CA ILE A 94 2.55 5.96 0.36
C ILE A 94 2.74 7.31 -0.30
N SER A 95 2.87 8.39 0.48
CA SER A 95 3.18 9.71 -0.06
C SER A 95 4.64 9.83 -0.50
N THR A 96 4.86 10.48 -1.64
CA THR A 96 6.19 10.89 -2.10
C THR A 96 6.54 12.32 -1.63
N LYS A 97 5.60 13.04 -1.02
CA LYS A 97 5.84 14.40 -0.51
C LYS A 97 6.87 14.39 0.62
N GLY A 98 7.91 15.22 0.47
CA GLY A 98 9.01 15.32 1.45
C GLY A 98 10.10 14.26 1.28
N LEU A 99 9.97 13.38 0.30
CA LEU A 99 11.04 12.45 -0.10
C LEU A 99 11.99 13.12 -1.10
N THR A 100 13.27 12.79 -1.02
CA THR A 100 14.25 13.18 -2.05
C THR A 100 14.08 12.34 -3.30
N ARG A 101 14.65 12.79 -4.43
CA ARG A 101 14.68 12.00 -5.67
C ARG A 101 15.32 10.62 -5.46
N SER A 102 16.40 10.52 -4.70
CA SER A 102 17.06 9.25 -4.40
C SER A 102 16.20 8.32 -3.54
N GLU A 103 15.46 8.85 -2.57
CA GLU A 103 14.51 8.08 -1.75
C GLU A 103 13.34 7.57 -2.60
N ILE A 104 12.82 8.41 -3.51
CA ILE A 104 11.76 8.01 -4.45
C ILE A 104 12.27 6.92 -5.40
N CYS A 105 13.47 7.07 -5.98
CA CYS A 105 14.07 6.05 -6.84
C CYS A 105 14.24 4.72 -6.10
N TRP A 106 14.75 4.74 -4.86
CA TRP A 106 14.90 3.52 -4.07
C TRP A 106 13.56 2.81 -3.84
N ILE A 107 12.50 3.55 -3.53
CA ILE A 107 11.15 2.95 -3.39
C ILE A 107 10.70 2.35 -4.72
N LYS A 108 10.93 3.03 -5.85
CA LYS A 108 10.57 2.51 -7.18
C LYS A 108 11.29 1.19 -7.47
N ASP A 109 12.59 1.14 -7.24
CA ASP A 109 13.40 -0.04 -7.50
C ASP A 109 12.93 -1.21 -6.60
N TYR A 110 12.70 -0.93 -5.31
CA TYR A 110 12.15 -1.91 -4.37
C TYR A 110 10.79 -2.47 -4.83
N LEU A 111 9.86 -1.61 -5.24
CA LEU A 111 8.54 -2.04 -5.71
C LEU A 111 8.61 -2.74 -7.08
N PHE A 112 9.53 -2.35 -7.94
CA PHE A 112 9.72 -2.93 -9.27
C PHE A 112 10.13 -4.40 -9.17
N GLU A 113 11.10 -4.72 -8.31
CA GLU A 113 11.52 -6.11 -8.07
C GLU A 113 10.36 -6.99 -7.59
N LEU A 114 9.59 -6.52 -6.61
CA LEU A 114 8.45 -7.27 -6.07
C LEU A 114 7.28 -7.38 -7.05
N GLN A 115 7.12 -6.39 -7.92
CA GLN A 115 6.14 -6.47 -9.00
C GLN A 115 6.54 -7.50 -10.06
N ASN A 116 7.84 -7.59 -10.41
CA ASN A 116 8.34 -8.62 -11.33
C ASN A 116 8.17 -10.04 -10.78
N LEU A 117 8.22 -10.19 -9.46
CA LEU A 117 7.93 -11.45 -8.75
C LEU A 117 6.43 -11.73 -8.58
N LEU A 118 5.54 -10.88 -9.12
CA LEU A 118 4.09 -11.01 -9.00
C LEU A 118 3.60 -11.06 -7.54
N LEU A 119 4.29 -10.37 -6.63
CA LEU A 119 3.90 -10.28 -5.21
C LEU A 119 3.03 -9.05 -4.94
N ILE A 120 3.17 -8.02 -5.76
CA ILE A 120 2.42 -6.77 -5.66
C ILE A 120 2.00 -6.26 -7.03
N HIS A 121 1.04 -5.34 -7.02
CA HIS A 121 0.80 -4.41 -8.12
C HIS A 121 0.97 -2.97 -7.59
N ALA A 122 1.96 -2.26 -8.10
CA ALA A 122 2.29 -0.89 -7.74
C ALA A 122 2.09 0.06 -8.92
N ARG A 123 1.47 1.22 -8.67
CA ARG A 123 1.36 2.31 -9.63
C ARG A 123 1.91 3.59 -9.02
N ASP A 124 2.72 4.30 -9.80
CA ASP A 124 3.13 5.66 -9.47
C ASP A 124 2.02 6.62 -9.87
N GLU A 125 1.27 7.12 -8.89
CA GLU A 125 0.25 8.13 -9.10
C GLU A 125 0.87 9.52 -9.01
N PHE A 126 1.68 9.88 -10.02
CA PHE A 126 2.41 11.14 -10.08
C PHE A 126 1.55 12.37 -9.74
N HIS A 127 0.31 12.42 -10.24
CA HIS A 127 -0.65 13.49 -9.97
C HIS A 127 -1.02 13.62 -8.49
N ASN A 128 -1.06 12.50 -7.75
CA ASN A 128 -1.42 12.45 -6.34
C ASN A 128 -0.19 12.52 -5.42
N ASN A 129 1.03 12.52 -5.97
CA ASN A 129 2.27 12.41 -5.22
C ASN A 129 2.25 11.20 -4.28
N SER A 130 1.87 10.03 -4.81
CA SER A 130 1.77 8.80 -4.05
C SER A 130 2.06 7.56 -4.89
N PHE A 131 2.56 6.52 -4.24
CA PHE A 131 2.55 5.16 -4.76
C PHE A 131 1.29 4.45 -4.29
N HIS A 132 0.49 3.93 -5.23
CA HIS A 132 -0.66 3.07 -4.98
C HIS A 132 -0.20 1.62 -5.05
N ILE A 133 -0.26 0.89 -3.94
CA ILE A 133 0.34 -0.46 -3.82
C ILE A 133 -0.73 -1.45 -3.35
N MET A 134 -0.98 -2.47 -4.16
CA MET A 134 -1.80 -3.63 -3.81
C MET A 134 -0.88 -4.83 -3.56
N VAL A 135 -1.05 -5.49 -2.41
CA VAL A 135 -0.26 -6.67 -2.01
C VAL A 135 -1.08 -7.92 -2.23
N PHE A 136 -0.56 -8.88 -3.00
CA PHE A 136 -1.25 -10.14 -3.21
C PHE A 136 -1.08 -11.05 -2.00
N SER A 137 -2.15 -11.75 -1.62
CA SER A 137 -2.03 -12.83 -0.66
C SER A 137 -1.27 -13.95 -1.32
N ILE A 138 -0.22 -14.45 -0.67
CA ILE A 138 0.33 -15.76 -1.05
C ILE A 138 -0.79 -16.76 -0.73
N PRO A 139 -1.27 -17.54 -1.72
CA PRO A 139 -2.22 -18.60 -1.42
C PRO A 139 -1.57 -19.50 -0.38
N THR A 140 -2.20 -19.62 0.79
CA THR A 140 -1.90 -20.73 1.66
C THR A 140 -2.37 -21.95 0.88
N VAL A 141 -1.43 -22.78 0.43
CA VAL A 141 -1.78 -24.09 -0.10
C VAL A 141 -2.47 -24.80 1.06
N THR A 142 -3.79 -24.81 1.06
CA THR A 142 -4.54 -25.78 1.85
C THR A 142 -4.20 -27.14 1.27
N PRO A 143 -3.82 -28.14 2.09
CA PRO A 143 -3.45 -29.47 1.61
C PRO A 143 -4.49 -30.14 0.70
N ASP A 144 -5.74 -29.69 0.71
CA ASP A 144 -6.88 -30.31 0.04
C ASP A 144 -6.83 -30.33 -1.51
N PHE A 145 -5.84 -29.69 -2.15
CA PHE A 145 -5.67 -29.77 -3.62
C PHE A 145 -4.48 -30.64 -4.05
N ALA A 146 -3.80 -31.32 -3.12
CA ALA A 146 -2.74 -32.26 -3.46
C ALA A 146 -3.26 -33.62 -3.97
N ASP A 147 -4.56 -33.91 -3.82
CA ASP A 147 -5.13 -35.23 -4.10
C ASP A 147 -5.82 -35.37 -5.48
N GLU A 148 -5.81 -34.35 -6.35
CA GLU A 148 -6.44 -34.40 -7.68
C GLU A 148 -5.45 -34.52 -8.86
N ILE A 149 -4.23 -35.01 -8.61
CA ILE A 149 -3.33 -35.47 -9.68
C ILE A 149 -2.92 -36.92 -9.41
N GLN A 150 -3.84 -37.85 -9.73
CA GLN A 150 -3.54 -39.25 -10.02
C GLN A 150 -4.30 -39.71 -11.26
#